data_AF-A0A2A2LCP9-F1
#
_entry.id   AF-A0A2A2LCP9-F1
#
_cell.length_a   1.000
_cell.length_b   1.000
_cell.length_c   1.000
_cell.angle_alpha   90.00
_cell.angle_beta   90.00
_cell.angle_gamma   90.00
#
_symmetry.space_group_name_H-M   'P 1'
#
loop_
_entity.id
_entity.type
_entity.pdbx_description
1 polymer ?
#
loop_
_entity_poly.entity_id
_entity_poly.type
_entity_poly.pdbx_seq_one_letter_code
_entity_poly.pdbx_strand_id
1 'polypeptide(L)'
;MQSDGVDEFRKRSNTAGAISKENAKRWTKRENSANLELRCSIDPELLRNNLEKSNYLEDERVRLSGSVFHKRADYDYLLSIIPPAKFNGIHIKMEDDCPQGGDDVRLCLLKSLGARNLREVPCVMCHNHLPVYDKYPLIDGTFYLSPVCQYGYQVEVLFDNKRFFLQQICVECLWSNWNCNICQRAGWFLGQTYILGTLYTFDIVSSAKRCCSPRCSYCQMHLSISPLVVQQLMQGCYTLLNEKIACTACGSCNYHCIRHLDEITVAKFQNQNKLEV
;
A
#
# COMPACT_ATOMS: atom_id res chain seq x y z
N MET A 1 10.34 -15.44 47.92
CA MET A 1 10.08 -13.99 48.03
C MET A 1 11.22 -13.31 47.28
N GLN A 2 11.00 -13.05 45.99
CA GLN A 2 10.67 -11.73 45.38
C GLN A 2 11.94 -10.86 45.33
N SER A 3 12.62 -10.66 44.20
CA SER A 3 12.24 -10.05 42.90
C SER A 3 11.88 -8.57 43.02
N ASP A 4 12.87 -7.69 42.81
CA ASP A 4 12.64 -6.28 42.45
C ASP A 4 13.81 -5.79 41.61
N GLY A 5 13.53 -5.55 40.33
CA GLY A 5 14.50 -5.13 39.32
C GLY A 5 13.77 -4.57 38.10
N VAL A 6 12.78 -3.70 38.31
CA VAL A 6 12.08 -2.97 37.24
C VAL A 6 11.63 -1.61 37.78
N ASP A 7 12.54 -0.63 37.94
CA ASP A 7 12.08 0.76 38.16
C ASP A 7 13.10 1.89 37.86
N GLU A 8 14.05 1.66 36.95
CA GLU A 8 15.10 2.66 36.64
C GLU A 8 15.02 3.29 35.24
N PHE A 9 13.88 3.19 34.54
CA PHE A 9 13.67 3.86 33.24
C PHE A 9 12.68 5.03 33.26
N ARG A 10 12.07 5.35 34.41
CA ARG A 10 10.95 6.31 34.48
C ARG A 10 11.24 7.67 35.14
N LYS A 11 12.50 8.01 35.41
CA LYS A 11 12.84 9.24 36.16
C LYS A 11 13.85 10.19 35.51
N ARG A 12 13.90 10.27 34.18
CA ARG A 12 14.66 11.32 33.47
C ARG A 12 13.83 12.01 32.41
N SER A 13 12.85 12.79 32.82
CA SER A 13 12.23 13.86 32.01
C SER A 13 11.36 14.73 32.91
N ASN A 14 11.96 15.47 33.85
CA ASN A 14 11.31 16.58 34.55
C ASN A 14 12.36 17.44 35.23
N THR A 15 13.07 18.26 34.44
CA THR A 15 13.66 19.54 34.86
C THR A 15 14.41 20.16 33.68
N ALA A 16 13.79 21.13 33.01
CA ALA A 16 14.49 22.25 32.39
C ALA A 16 13.45 23.33 32.07
N GLY A 17 13.35 24.32 32.96
CA GLY A 17 12.52 25.50 32.79
C GLY A 17 13.07 26.43 31.71
N ALA A 18 12.12 27.10 31.04
CA ALA A 18 12.15 28.47 30.56
C ALA A 18 13.46 29.06 30.01
N ILE A 19 13.49 29.33 28.70
CA ILE A 19 14.10 30.53 28.09
C ILE A 19 13.43 30.82 26.73
N SER A 20 13.13 32.10 26.52
CA SER A 20 12.88 32.84 25.26
C SER A 20 11.62 32.55 24.43
N LYS A 21 10.62 33.42 24.62
CA LYS A 21 9.61 33.79 23.62
C LYS A 21 10.29 34.64 22.56
N GLU A 22 10.60 34.06 21.40
CA GLU A 22 10.59 34.71 20.08
C GLU A 22 11.16 33.73 19.04
N ASN A 23 10.48 33.59 17.90
CA ASN A 23 10.83 32.73 16.75
C ASN A 23 10.45 31.23 16.78
N ALA A 24 9.28 30.89 17.36
CA ALA A 24 8.55 29.75 16.82
C ALA A 24 7.98 30.14 15.46
N LYS A 25 8.71 29.86 14.38
CA LYS A 25 8.16 29.84 13.02
C LYS A 25 7.03 28.80 13.04
N ARG A 26 5.83 29.30 13.34
CA ARG A 26 4.54 28.63 13.19
C ARG A 26 4.57 28.00 11.82
N TRP A 27 4.66 26.68 11.75
CA TRP A 27 4.34 25.95 10.54
C TRP A 27 2.93 26.41 10.18
N THR A 28 2.87 27.30 9.20
CA THR A 28 1.61 27.80 8.66
C THR A 28 0.94 26.56 8.11
N LYS A 29 -0.09 26.11 8.84
CA LYS A 29 -1.07 25.14 8.39
C LYS A 29 -1.42 25.54 6.97
N ARG A 30 -0.99 24.74 6.00
CA ARG A 30 -1.34 24.92 4.60
C ARG A 30 -2.83 24.59 4.51
N GLU A 31 -3.67 25.59 4.77
CA GLU A 31 -5.13 25.53 4.64
C GLU A 31 -5.54 25.52 3.16
N ASN A 32 -4.98 24.57 2.41
CA ASN A 32 -5.28 24.30 1.01
C ASN A 32 -5.01 22.81 0.68
N SER A 33 -5.40 21.91 1.59
CA SER A 33 -5.68 20.53 1.18
C SER A 33 -7.17 20.48 0.90
N ALA A 34 -7.56 20.45 -0.36
CA ALA A 34 -8.82 19.82 -0.71
C ALA A 34 -8.85 18.48 0.04
N ASN A 35 -9.86 18.25 0.88
CA ASN A 35 -9.95 17.03 1.67
C ASN A 35 -10.07 15.84 0.70
N LEU A 36 -8.93 15.24 0.36
CA LEU A 36 -8.86 14.01 -0.43
C LEU A 36 -9.55 12.92 0.39
N GLU A 37 -10.72 12.48 -0.08
CA GLU A 37 -11.59 11.60 0.70
C GLU A 37 -11.59 10.18 0.13
N LEU A 38 -11.31 9.20 0.98
CA LEU A 38 -11.39 7.78 0.67
C LEU A 38 -12.72 7.21 1.19
N ARG A 39 -13.50 6.56 0.32
CA ARG A 39 -14.79 5.94 0.64
C ARG A 39 -14.87 4.51 0.11
N CYS A 40 -15.65 3.66 0.78
CA CYS A 40 -15.91 2.31 0.30
C CYS A 40 -16.77 2.36 -0.97
N SER A 41 -16.46 1.51 -1.97
CA SER A 41 -17.34 1.24 -3.13
C SER A 41 -17.89 -0.17 -2.98
N ILE A 42 -18.97 -0.31 -2.22
CA ILE A 42 -19.61 -1.59 -1.93
C ILE A 42 -21.00 -1.58 -2.56
N ASP A 43 -21.28 -2.60 -3.36
CA ASP A 43 -22.60 -2.83 -3.93
C ASP A 43 -23.63 -3.06 -2.79
N PRO A 44 -24.75 -2.31 -2.74
CA PRO A 44 -25.82 -2.55 -1.79
C PRO A 44 -26.38 -3.98 -1.81
N GLU A 45 -26.30 -4.70 -2.94
CA GLU A 45 -26.68 -6.11 -3.02
C GLU A 45 -25.68 -7.03 -2.31
N LEU A 46 -24.37 -6.74 -2.39
CA LEU A 46 -23.35 -7.49 -1.65
C LEU A 46 -23.58 -7.36 -0.13
N LEU A 47 -23.95 -6.18 0.34
CA LEU A 47 -24.27 -5.98 1.76
C LEU A 47 -25.50 -6.79 2.18
N ARG A 48 -26.58 -6.77 1.39
CA ARG A 48 -27.78 -7.57 1.66
C ARG A 48 -27.49 -9.07 1.69
N ASN A 49 -26.75 -9.58 0.72
CA ASN A 49 -26.35 -10.98 0.65
C ASN A 49 -25.52 -11.43 1.86
N ASN A 50 -24.71 -10.54 2.45
CA ASN A 50 -23.94 -10.88 3.65
C ASN A 50 -24.79 -10.90 4.92
N LEU A 51 -25.87 -10.12 5.00
CA LEU A 51 -26.85 -10.23 6.09
C LEU A 51 -27.65 -11.54 6.01
N GLU A 52 -27.96 -11.99 4.79
CA GLU A 52 -28.75 -13.20 4.56
C GLU A 52 -27.93 -14.49 4.66
N LYS A 53 -26.64 -14.44 4.33
CA LYS A 53 -25.74 -15.58 4.56
C LYS A 53 -25.46 -15.71 6.06
N SER A 54 -26.04 -16.76 6.65
CA SER A 54 -25.78 -17.23 8.03
C SER A 54 -24.28 -17.39 8.37
N ASN A 55 -23.42 -17.43 7.35
CA ASN A 55 -21.97 -17.52 7.42
C ASN A 55 -21.30 -16.50 8.35
N TYR A 56 -21.83 -15.29 8.60
CA TYR A 56 -21.15 -14.36 9.53
C TYR A 56 -21.44 -14.67 11.01
N LEU A 57 -22.65 -15.13 11.32
CA LEU A 57 -23.08 -15.43 12.68
C LEU A 57 -22.64 -16.83 13.12
N GLU A 58 -22.55 -17.77 12.18
CA GLU A 58 -22.07 -19.13 12.42
C GLU A 58 -20.55 -19.23 12.40
N ASP A 59 -19.84 -18.22 11.87
CA ASP A 59 -18.39 -18.22 11.84
C ASP A 59 -17.79 -18.08 13.25
N GLU A 60 -17.12 -19.15 13.67
CA GLU A 60 -16.50 -19.25 14.99
C GLU A 60 -15.48 -18.13 15.25
N ARG A 61 -14.73 -17.68 14.24
CA ARG A 61 -13.78 -16.57 14.38
C ARG A 61 -14.51 -15.26 14.61
N VAL A 62 -15.60 -14.98 13.89
CA VAL A 62 -16.40 -13.78 14.12
C VAL A 62 -17.02 -13.82 15.51
N ARG A 63 -17.52 -14.98 15.96
CA ARG A 63 -18.08 -15.15 17.31
C ARG A 63 -17.04 -14.93 18.42
N LEU A 64 -15.82 -15.42 18.24
CA LEU A 64 -14.75 -15.32 19.24
C LEU A 64 -14.03 -13.97 19.24
N SER A 65 -13.86 -13.35 18.07
CA SER A 65 -13.03 -12.16 17.90
C SER A 65 -13.81 -10.88 17.59
N GLY A 66 -15.08 -11.00 17.18
CA GLY A 66 -15.89 -9.90 16.65
C GLY A 66 -15.50 -9.47 15.23
N SER A 67 -14.56 -10.16 14.58
CA SER A 67 -14.01 -9.80 13.27
C SER A 67 -13.81 -11.02 12.37
N VAL A 68 -13.94 -10.85 11.06
CA VAL A 68 -13.55 -11.88 10.07
C VAL A 68 -12.04 -11.94 9.84
N PHE A 69 -11.33 -10.89 10.23
CA PHE A 69 -9.90 -10.73 9.95
C PHE A 69 -9.02 -11.39 11.01
N HIS A 70 -7.77 -11.63 10.67
CA HIS A 70 -6.78 -12.20 11.59
C HIS A 70 -6.41 -11.18 12.67
N LYS A 71 -6.28 -11.63 13.92
CA LYS A 71 -5.63 -10.82 14.96
C LYS A 71 -4.13 -10.86 14.72
N ARG A 72 -3.49 -9.69 14.61
CA ARG A 72 -2.04 -9.63 14.54
C ARG A 72 -1.43 -9.80 15.94
N ALA A 73 -0.74 -10.92 16.16
CA ALA A 73 -0.10 -11.26 17.44
C ALA A 73 1.38 -10.88 17.47
N ASP A 74 2.07 -11.02 16.34
CA ASP A 74 3.50 -10.79 16.20
C ASP A 74 3.83 -10.18 14.82
N TYR A 75 5.12 -9.90 14.64
CA TYR A 75 5.69 -9.35 13.41
C TYR A 75 6.87 -10.20 12.92
N ASP A 76 6.96 -11.46 13.33
CA ASP A 76 8.14 -12.31 13.11
C ASP A 76 8.42 -12.51 11.62
N TYR A 77 7.35 -12.68 10.83
CA TYR A 77 7.47 -12.78 9.38
C TYR A 77 8.08 -11.52 8.75
N LEU A 78 7.64 -10.33 9.17
CA LEU A 78 8.20 -9.07 8.69
C LEU A 78 9.66 -8.90 9.14
N LEU A 79 9.97 -9.24 10.40
CA LEU A 79 11.33 -9.21 10.94
C LEU A 79 12.29 -10.16 10.21
N SER A 80 11.78 -11.26 9.65
CA SER A 80 12.59 -12.20 8.87
C SER A 80 13.02 -11.64 7.51
N ILE A 81 12.35 -10.60 7.00
CA ILE A 81 12.55 -10.04 5.65
C ILE A 81 13.16 -8.63 5.72
N ILE A 82 12.69 -7.81 6.66
CA ILE A 82 13.08 -6.42 6.80
C ILE A 82 14.29 -6.33 7.74
N PRO A 83 15.38 -5.64 7.34
CA PRO A 83 16.51 -5.34 8.20
C PRO A 83 16.05 -4.60 9.47
N PRO A 84 16.63 -4.94 10.65
CA PRO A 84 16.25 -4.32 11.91
C PRO A 84 16.28 -2.78 11.90
N ALA A 85 17.23 -2.19 11.16
CA ALA A 85 17.35 -0.74 11.02
C ALA A 85 16.15 -0.06 10.33
N LYS A 86 15.35 -0.81 9.56
CA LYS A 86 14.11 -0.34 8.91
C LYS A 86 12.84 -0.83 9.61
N PHE A 87 12.96 -1.48 10.76
CA PHE A 87 11.79 -1.91 11.53
C PHE A 87 11.39 -0.81 12.53
N ASN A 88 10.75 0.26 12.02
CA ASN A 88 10.33 1.42 12.82
C ASN A 88 9.18 2.20 12.13
N GLY A 89 8.55 3.11 12.86
CA GLY A 89 7.41 3.94 12.41
C GLY A 89 7.66 4.83 11.17
N ILE A 90 8.93 5.00 10.76
CA ILE A 90 9.27 5.75 9.53
C ILE A 90 9.07 4.87 8.28
N HIS A 91 9.29 3.57 8.42
CA HIS A 91 9.29 2.61 7.30
C HIS A 91 8.10 1.65 7.34
N ILE A 92 7.45 1.50 8.49
CA ILE A 92 6.32 0.62 8.70
C ILE A 92 5.26 1.42 9.43
N LYS A 93 4.06 1.49 8.87
CA LYS A 93 2.91 2.08 9.54
C LYS A 93 2.45 1.16 10.66
N MET A 94 2.54 1.63 11.90
CA MET A 94 2.10 0.93 13.11
C MET A 94 0.83 1.61 13.66
N GLU A 95 0.10 0.93 14.56
CA GLU A 95 -1.15 1.49 15.13
C GLU A 95 -0.92 2.74 15.99
N ASP A 96 0.20 2.81 16.71
CA ASP A 96 0.46 3.88 17.69
C ASP A 96 0.81 5.25 17.04
N ASP A 97 1.02 5.29 15.72
CA ASP A 97 1.48 6.48 14.99
C ASP A 97 0.34 7.43 14.53
N CYS A 98 -0.91 7.20 14.95
CA CYS A 98 -2.04 8.02 14.45
C CYS A 98 -2.91 8.68 15.54
N PRO A 99 -2.73 10.00 15.78
CA PRO A 99 -3.74 10.80 16.42
C PRO A 99 -4.87 11.05 15.40
N GLN A 100 -5.98 10.32 15.54
CA GLN A 100 -7.32 10.64 15.00
C GLN A 100 -7.58 10.61 13.47
N GLY A 101 -6.60 10.39 12.58
CA GLY A 101 -6.85 10.37 11.12
C GLY A 101 -6.52 9.06 10.36
N GLY A 102 -5.71 8.16 10.92
CA GLY A 102 -5.28 6.93 10.23
C GLY A 102 -6.28 5.79 10.24
N ASP A 103 -7.35 5.94 11.03
CA ASP A 103 -8.34 4.89 11.24
C ASP A 103 -9.35 4.82 10.09
N ASP A 104 -9.72 5.94 9.47
CA ASP A 104 -10.68 5.95 8.37
C ASP A 104 -10.21 5.12 7.16
N VAL A 105 -8.91 5.22 6.84
CA VAL A 105 -8.31 4.38 5.79
C VAL A 105 -8.40 2.90 6.16
N ARG A 106 -8.03 2.56 7.41
CA ARG A 106 -8.08 1.19 7.92
C ARG A 106 -9.49 0.63 7.83
N LEU A 107 -10.46 1.36 8.39
CA LEU A 107 -11.86 1.00 8.41
C LEU A 107 -12.42 0.90 6.99
N CYS A 108 -12.04 1.79 6.08
CA CYS A 108 -12.47 1.72 4.68
C CYS A 108 -11.98 0.44 4.00
N LEU A 109 -10.70 0.09 4.17
CA LEU A 109 -10.11 -1.12 3.60
C LEU A 109 -10.75 -2.39 4.19
N LEU A 110 -10.85 -2.46 5.53
CA LEU A 110 -11.47 -3.60 6.22
C LEU A 110 -12.95 -3.75 5.88
N LYS A 111 -13.72 -2.65 5.76
CA LYS A 111 -15.12 -2.72 5.30
C LYS A 111 -15.22 -3.22 3.86
N SER A 112 -14.33 -2.75 2.98
CA SER A 112 -14.35 -3.11 1.55
C SER A 112 -13.98 -4.58 1.32
N LEU A 113 -12.98 -5.09 2.03
CA LEU A 113 -12.58 -6.50 2.03
C LEU A 113 -13.61 -7.38 2.75
N GLY A 114 -14.08 -6.89 3.90
CA GLY A 114 -15.03 -7.58 4.77
C GLY A 114 -16.35 -7.81 4.07
N ALA A 115 -16.88 -6.82 3.33
CA ALA A 115 -18.10 -6.97 2.54
C ALA A 115 -17.99 -7.99 1.39
N ARG A 116 -16.79 -8.48 1.09
CA ARG A 116 -16.55 -9.54 0.09
C ARG A 116 -16.06 -10.84 0.74
N ASN A 117 -16.08 -10.92 2.08
CA ASN A 117 -15.53 -12.01 2.89
C ASN A 117 -14.08 -12.39 2.52
N LEU A 118 -13.26 -11.39 2.17
CA LEU A 118 -11.87 -11.59 1.80
C LEU A 118 -10.96 -11.54 3.02
N ARG A 119 -10.62 -12.71 3.57
CA ARG A 119 -9.70 -12.84 4.73
C ARG A 119 -8.23 -12.87 4.33
N GLU A 120 -7.98 -13.07 3.05
CA GLU A 120 -6.68 -13.05 2.43
C GLU A 120 -6.76 -12.37 1.06
N VAL A 121 -5.66 -11.78 0.62
CA VAL A 121 -5.53 -11.12 -0.68
C VAL A 121 -4.26 -11.58 -1.38
N PRO A 122 -4.28 -11.89 -2.68
CA PRO A 122 -3.08 -12.40 -3.35
C PRO A 122 -2.17 -11.25 -3.76
N CYS A 123 -0.86 -11.36 -3.52
CA CYS A 123 0.12 -10.41 -4.04
C CYS A 123 0.01 -10.32 -5.57
N VAL A 124 -0.02 -9.10 -6.12
CA VAL A 124 -0.14 -8.90 -7.57
C VAL A 124 1.03 -9.49 -8.35
N MET A 125 2.21 -9.60 -7.73
CA MET A 125 3.43 -10.08 -8.40
C MET A 125 3.68 -11.57 -8.25
N CYS A 126 3.71 -12.08 -7.02
CA CYS A 126 4.05 -13.49 -6.76
C CYS A 126 2.81 -14.37 -6.53
N HIS A 127 1.62 -13.79 -6.47
CA HIS A 127 0.35 -14.48 -6.23
C HIS A 127 0.23 -15.20 -4.88
N ASN A 128 1.23 -15.07 -3.99
CA ASN A 128 1.15 -15.55 -2.62
C ASN A 128 -0.03 -14.87 -1.90
N HIS A 129 -0.81 -15.67 -1.16
CA HIS A 129 -1.96 -15.18 -0.41
C HIS A 129 -1.49 -14.56 0.90
N LEU A 130 -1.88 -13.31 1.12
CA LEU A 130 -1.52 -12.51 2.29
C LEU A 130 -2.70 -12.46 3.24
N PRO A 131 -2.57 -12.94 4.50
CA PRO A 131 -3.60 -12.77 5.51
C PRO A 131 -3.93 -11.29 5.71
N VAL A 132 -5.21 -10.98 5.86
CA VAL A 132 -5.68 -9.64 6.21
C VAL A 132 -5.86 -9.57 7.72
N TYR A 133 -5.18 -8.62 8.34
CA TYR A 133 -5.18 -8.38 9.78
C TYR A 133 -6.10 -7.22 10.16
N ASP A 134 -6.60 -7.23 11.39
CA ASP A 134 -7.42 -6.17 11.98
C ASP A 134 -6.64 -4.91 12.36
N LYS A 135 -5.31 -5.05 12.49
CA LYS A 135 -4.36 -4.00 12.90
C LYS A 135 -3.30 -3.76 11.84
N TYR A 136 -2.73 -2.56 11.83
CA TYR A 136 -1.62 -2.24 10.92
C TYR A 136 -0.34 -3.04 11.24
N PRO A 137 0.45 -3.42 10.22
CA PRO A 137 0.11 -3.47 8.80
C PRO A 137 -1.05 -4.43 8.51
N LEU A 138 -2.04 -4.02 7.71
CA LEU A 138 -3.21 -4.86 7.42
C LEU A 138 -2.90 -6.09 6.59
N ILE A 139 -1.76 -6.10 5.90
CA ILE A 139 -1.16 -7.25 5.23
C ILE A 139 0.35 -7.17 5.45
N ASP A 140 1.06 -8.28 5.28
CA ASP A 140 2.53 -8.29 5.29
C ASP A 140 3.07 -7.75 3.95
N GLY A 141 2.85 -6.45 3.73
CA GLY A 141 3.02 -5.77 2.46
C GLY A 141 2.47 -4.34 2.48
N THR A 142 2.05 -3.84 1.32
CA THR A 142 1.40 -2.53 1.21
C THR A 142 0.25 -2.58 0.21
N PHE A 143 -0.78 -1.78 0.47
CA PHE A 143 -1.88 -1.57 -0.46
C PHE A 143 -1.62 -0.35 -1.33
N TYR A 144 -2.16 -0.37 -2.54
CA TYR A 144 -2.15 0.78 -3.42
C TYR A 144 -3.40 0.84 -4.29
N LEU A 145 -3.71 2.03 -4.79
CA LEU A 145 -4.82 2.27 -5.70
C LEU A 145 -4.33 2.27 -7.14
N SER A 146 -5.04 1.57 -8.02
CA SER A 146 -4.78 1.58 -9.45
C SER A 146 -6.08 1.77 -10.23
N PRO A 147 -6.08 2.50 -11.35
CA PRO A 147 -7.26 2.60 -12.23
C PRO A 147 -7.54 1.27 -12.95
N VAL A 148 -6.61 0.31 -12.90
CA VAL A 148 -6.74 -1.01 -13.53
C VAL A 148 -6.52 -2.10 -12.48
N CYS A 149 -7.41 -3.07 -12.43
CA CYS A 149 -7.17 -4.31 -11.69
C CYS A 149 -6.32 -5.24 -12.57
N GLN A 150 -5.02 -5.37 -12.25
CA GLN A 150 -4.12 -6.22 -13.03
C GLN A 150 -4.17 -7.68 -12.57
N TYR A 151 -4.38 -7.91 -11.27
CA TYR A 151 -4.50 -9.25 -10.70
C TYR A 151 -5.32 -9.25 -9.40
N GLY A 152 -5.90 -10.41 -9.09
CA GLY A 152 -6.60 -10.66 -7.82
C GLY A 152 -8.06 -10.21 -7.83
N TYR A 153 -8.59 -9.97 -6.63
CA TYR A 153 -9.99 -9.60 -6.44
C TYR A 153 -10.25 -8.16 -6.89
N GLN A 154 -11.37 -7.95 -7.60
CA GLN A 154 -11.82 -6.62 -8.05
C GLN A 154 -12.49 -5.87 -6.89
N VAL A 155 -11.68 -5.44 -5.92
CA VAL A 155 -12.13 -4.64 -4.78
C VAL A 155 -12.07 -3.17 -5.16
N GLU A 156 -13.22 -2.58 -5.42
CA GLU A 156 -13.31 -1.15 -5.76
C GLU A 156 -13.40 -0.27 -4.51
N VAL A 157 -12.76 0.90 -4.59
CA VAL A 157 -12.88 2.00 -3.63
C VAL A 157 -13.04 3.33 -4.37
N LEU A 158 -13.62 4.32 -3.70
CA LEU A 158 -13.72 5.68 -4.20
C LEU A 158 -12.63 6.51 -3.54
N PHE A 159 -11.81 7.20 -4.33
CA PHE A 159 -10.83 8.16 -3.86
C PHE A 159 -11.03 9.45 -4.65
N ASP A 160 -11.32 10.55 -3.95
CA ASP A 160 -11.63 11.85 -4.56
C ASP A 160 -12.70 11.74 -5.66
N ASN A 161 -13.79 11.02 -5.34
CA ASN A 161 -14.92 10.71 -6.24
C ASN A 161 -14.58 9.93 -7.53
N LYS A 162 -13.34 9.48 -7.70
CA LYS A 162 -12.93 8.58 -8.77
C LYS A 162 -12.88 7.14 -8.25
N ARG A 163 -13.25 6.18 -9.12
CA ARG A 163 -13.19 4.75 -8.80
C ARG A 163 -11.79 4.22 -9.07
N PHE A 164 -11.29 3.43 -8.12
CA PHE A 164 -10.02 2.72 -8.22
C PHE A 164 -10.17 1.28 -7.73
N PHE A 165 -9.28 0.43 -8.20
CA PHE A 165 -9.10 -0.90 -7.67
C PHE A 165 -8.04 -0.89 -6.58
N LEU A 166 -8.37 -1.55 -5.47
CA LEU A 166 -7.40 -1.89 -4.45
C LEU A 166 -6.50 -3.01 -4.97
N GLN A 167 -5.19 -2.78 -4.90
CA GLN A 167 -4.16 -3.73 -5.28
C GLN A 167 -3.16 -3.85 -4.12
N GLN A 168 -2.41 -4.95 -4.09
CA GLN A 168 -1.55 -5.30 -2.96
C GLN A 168 -0.25 -5.92 -3.43
N ILE A 169 0.84 -5.60 -2.73
CA ILE A 169 2.13 -6.22 -2.95
C ILE A 169 2.71 -6.68 -1.63
N CYS A 170 3.23 -7.91 -1.59
CA CYS A 170 3.84 -8.46 -0.38
C CYS A 170 5.21 -7.82 -0.11
N VAL A 171 5.64 -7.91 1.15
CA VAL A 171 6.95 -7.42 1.58
C VAL A 171 8.10 -8.10 0.84
N GLU A 172 8.01 -9.40 0.53
CA GLU A 172 9.04 -10.11 -0.23
C GLU A 172 9.24 -9.49 -1.62
N CYS A 173 8.15 -9.22 -2.35
CA CYS A 173 8.23 -8.60 -3.67
C CYS A 173 8.73 -7.16 -3.58
N LEU A 174 8.34 -6.38 -2.56
CA LEU A 174 8.87 -5.04 -2.34
C LEU A 174 10.40 -5.04 -2.10
N TRP A 175 10.90 -6.08 -1.46
CA TRP A 175 12.32 -6.24 -1.10
C TRP A 175 13.14 -7.05 -2.09
N SER A 176 12.52 -7.55 -3.16
CA SER A 176 13.18 -8.32 -4.21
C SER A 176 13.70 -7.43 -5.33
N ASN A 177 14.54 -8.00 -6.19
CA ASN A 177 15.01 -7.33 -7.41
C ASN A 177 13.98 -7.49 -8.53
N TRP A 178 13.73 -6.40 -9.25
CA TRP A 178 12.76 -6.32 -10.34
C TRP A 178 13.45 -6.12 -11.67
N ASN A 179 13.10 -6.95 -12.64
CA ASN A 179 13.64 -6.94 -13.99
C ASN A 179 12.55 -6.58 -14.99
N CYS A 180 12.91 -5.76 -15.98
CA CYS A 180 12.03 -5.48 -17.10
C CYS A 180 12.18 -6.56 -18.19
N ASN A 181 11.10 -7.23 -18.56
CA ASN A 181 11.12 -8.25 -19.61
C ASN A 181 11.36 -7.67 -21.02
N ILE A 182 11.12 -6.36 -21.20
CA ILE A 182 11.31 -5.67 -22.50
C ILE A 182 12.78 -5.28 -22.72
N CYS A 183 13.43 -4.67 -21.73
CA CYS A 183 14.78 -4.12 -21.89
C CYS A 183 15.84 -4.75 -20.99
N GLN A 184 15.46 -5.74 -20.18
CA GLN A 184 16.34 -6.48 -19.25
C GLN A 184 17.02 -5.62 -18.17
N ARG A 185 16.65 -4.34 -18.04
CA ARG A 185 17.14 -3.48 -16.96
C ARG A 185 16.54 -3.91 -15.62
N ALA A 186 17.41 -3.95 -14.61
CA ALA A 186 17.10 -4.21 -13.21
C ALA A 186 17.18 -2.93 -12.36
N GLY A 187 16.77 -3.00 -11.10
CA GLY A 187 17.01 -1.94 -10.09
C GLY A 187 16.26 -0.63 -10.30
N TRP A 188 15.28 -0.61 -11.21
CA TRP A 188 14.44 0.56 -11.49
C TRP A 188 13.29 0.72 -10.49
N PHE A 189 12.86 -0.38 -9.87
CA PHE A 189 11.86 -0.41 -8.80
C PHE A 189 12.58 -0.44 -7.45
N LEU A 190 12.36 0.58 -6.63
CA LEU A 190 12.96 0.72 -5.30
C LEU A 190 11.91 0.40 -4.22
N GLY A 191 11.38 -0.82 -4.23
CA GLY A 191 10.27 -1.19 -3.35
C GLY A 191 10.55 -1.00 -1.86
N GLN A 192 11.82 -1.15 -1.46
CA GLN A 192 12.33 -0.96 -0.10
C GLN A 192 12.29 0.51 0.41
N THR A 193 11.88 1.46 -0.42
CA THR A 193 11.66 2.87 -0.01
C THR A 193 10.20 3.16 0.32
N TYR A 194 9.27 2.26 -0.01
CA TYR A 194 7.86 2.41 0.35
C TYR A 194 7.64 2.05 1.82
N ILE A 195 6.74 2.80 2.46
CA ILE A 195 6.26 2.56 3.81
C ILE A 195 5.32 1.36 3.77
N LEU A 196 5.63 0.34 4.57
CA LEU A 196 4.83 -0.87 4.69
C LEU A 196 3.57 -0.61 5.51
N GLY A 197 2.49 -1.33 5.21
CA GLY A 197 1.21 -1.20 5.91
C GLY A 197 0.43 0.08 5.62
N THR A 198 0.90 0.95 4.73
CA THR A 198 0.15 2.13 4.28
C THR A 198 -0.75 1.83 3.08
N LEU A 199 -1.51 2.85 2.66
CA LEU A 199 -2.23 2.87 1.39
C LEU A 199 -1.63 3.95 0.49
N TYR A 200 -1.10 3.55 -0.65
CA TYR A 200 -0.69 4.48 -1.70
C TYR A 200 -1.87 4.84 -2.61
N THR A 201 -2.09 6.12 -2.87
CA THR A 201 -3.20 6.60 -3.71
C THR A 201 -2.85 6.64 -5.20
N PHE A 202 -1.80 5.91 -5.59
CA PHE A 202 -1.30 5.78 -6.96
C PHE A 202 -0.72 4.38 -7.18
N ASP A 203 -0.62 3.97 -8.45
CA ASP A 203 -0.07 2.67 -8.84
C ASP A 203 1.45 2.65 -8.60
N ILE A 204 1.89 1.99 -7.53
CA ILE A 204 3.30 1.99 -7.10
C ILE A 204 4.23 1.26 -8.07
N VAL A 205 3.71 0.29 -8.82
CA VAL A 205 4.46 -0.48 -9.82
C VAL A 205 4.75 0.39 -11.04
N SER A 206 3.77 1.21 -11.41
CA SER A 206 3.82 2.12 -12.57
C SER A 206 4.49 3.45 -12.26
N SER A 207 4.50 3.89 -10.99
CA SER A 207 5.14 5.13 -10.54
C SER A 207 6.66 5.06 -10.46
N ALA A 208 7.21 3.86 -10.32
CA ALA A 208 8.65 3.65 -10.32
C ALA A 208 9.26 4.07 -11.67
N LYS A 209 10.53 4.50 -11.64
CA LYS A 209 11.24 5.03 -12.80
C LYS A 209 11.12 4.06 -13.98
N ARG A 210 10.39 4.47 -15.02
CA ARG A 210 10.19 3.60 -16.19
C ARG A 210 11.49 3.45 -16.97
N CYS A 211 11.90 2.21 -17.17
CA CYS A 211 13.01 1.86 -18.05
C CYS A 211 12.61 1.92 -19.53
N CYS A 212 11.33 1.70 -19.86
CA CYS A 212 10.80 1.66 -21.22
C CYS A 212 9.71 2.70 -21.43
N SER A 213 9.66 3.30 -22.63
CA SER A 213 8.54 4.15 -23.05
C SER A 213 7.25 3.33 -23.11
N PRO A 214 6.13 3.82 -22.54
CA PRO A 214 4.85 3.12 -22.58
C PRO A 214 4.41 2.78 -24.00
N ARG A 215 3.75 1.63 -24.13
CA ARG A 215 3.20 1.13 -25.38
C ARG A 215 1.68 1.15 -25.32
N CYS A 216 1.07 1.37 -26.47
CA CYS A 216 -0.37 1.24 -26.58
C CYS A 216 -0.78 -0.21 -26.30
N SER A 217 -1.72 -0.41 -25.38
CA SER A 217 -2.22 -1.76 -25.02
C SER A 217 -2.90 -2.49 -26.19
N TYR A 218 -3.29 -1.76 -27.25
CA TYR A 218 -3.96 -2.32 -28.43
C TYR A 218 -2.99 -2.57 -29.59
N CYS A 219 -2.32 -1.53 -30.10
CA CYS A 219 -1.45 -1.66 -31.28
C CYS A 219 0.04 -1.84 -30.96
N GLN A 220 0.42 -1.87 -29.68
CA GLN A 220 1.81 -2.04 -29.20
C GLN A 220 2.81 -0.96 -29.65
N MET A 221 2.36 0.06 -30.41
CA MET A 221 3.19 1.20 -30.78
C MET A 221 3.57 2.04 -29.55
N HIS A 222 4.79 2.56 -29.56
CA HIS A 222 5.26 3.47 -28.52
C HIS A 222 4.41 4.74 -28.50
N LEU A 223 4.01 5.13 -27.29
CA LEU A 223 3.29 6.37 -27.09
C LEU A 223 4.28 7.52 -27.04
N SER A 224 3.97 8.57 -27.80
CA SER A 224 4.67 9.84 -27.73
C SER A 224 4.23 10.58 -26.46
N ILE A 225 4.82 10.19 -25.33
CA ILE A 225 4.60 10.89 -24.06
C ILE A 225 5.44 12.16 -24.07
N SER A 226 4.79 13.29 -23.82
CA SER A 226 5.47 14.59 -23.73
C SER A 226 6.58 14.55 -22.68
N PRO A 227 7.77 15.13 -22.94
CA PRO A 227 8.85 15.24 -21.95
C PRO A 227 8.38 15.89 -20.63
N LEU A 228 7.38 16.78 -20.69
CA LEU A 228 6.78 17.40 -19.50
C LEU A 228 6.09 16.36 -18.59
N VAL A 229 5.36 15.41 -19.17
CA VAL A 229 4.69 14.34 -18.42
C VAL A 229 5.73 13.43 -17.74
N VAL A 230 6.81 13.10 -18.46
CA VAL A 230 7.93 12.32 -17.90
C VAL A 230 8.57 13.07 -16.72
N GLN A 231 8.82 14.36 -16.88
CA GLN A 231 9.38 15.21 -15.83
C GLN A 231 8.45 15.30 -14.61
N GLN A 232 7.15 15.46 -14.83
CA GLN A 232 6.15 15.50 -13.76
C GLN A 232 6.11 14.19 -12.96
N LEU A 233 6.15 13.04 -13.64
CA LEU A 233 6.23 11.74 -12.97
C LEU A 233 7.53 11.61 -12.16
N MET A 234 8.66 12.05 -12.69
CA MET A 234 9.94 12.06 -11.95
C MET A 234 9.94 12.98 -10.73
N GLN A 235 9.10 14.01 -10.73
CA GLN A 235 8.88 14.92 -9.61
C GLN A 235 7.81 14.42 -8.63
N GLY A 236 7.26 13.21 -8.83
CA GLY A 236 6.26 12.61 -7.95
C GLY A 236 4.80 12.95 -8.28
N CYS A 237 4.52 13.53 -9.44
CA CYS A 237 3.15 13.83 -9.88
C CYS A 237 2.50 12.58 -10.51
N TYR A 238 2.12 11.62 -9.66
CA TYR A 238 1.59 10.33 -10.09
C TYR A 238 0.11 10.34 -10.49
N THR A 239 -0.58 11.49 -10.40
CA THR A 239 -1.97 11.64 -10.87
C THR A 239 -2.12 11.33 -12.35
N LEU A 240 -1.05 11.56 -13.15
CA LEU A 240 -0.99 11.27 -14.57
C LEU A 240 -1.10 9.77 -14.90
N LEU A 241 -0.79 8.88 -13.95
CA LEU A 241 -0.98 7.44 -14.12
C LEU A 241 -2.47 7.07 -14.19
N ASN A 242 -3.33 7.91 -13.59
CA ASN A 242 -4.76 7.69 -13.47
C ASN A 242 -5.56 8.29 -14.63
N GLU A 243 -4.89 8.85 -15.64
CA GLU A 243 -5.55 9.50 -16.78
C GLU A 243 -5.51 8.60 -18.01
N LYS A 244 -6.60 8.60 -18.78
CA LYS A 244 -6.66 7.89 -20.06
C LYS A 244 -6.00 8.73 -21.15
N ILE A 245 -5.15 8.10 -21.95
CA ILE A 245 -4.46 8.75 -23.06
C ILE A 245 -4.89 8.09 -24.37
N ALA A 246 -5.16 8.89 -25.40
CA ALA A 246 -5.40 8.39 -26.75
C ALA A 246 -4.08 8.03 -27.42
N CYS A 247 -4.01 6.84 -28.02
CA CYS A 247 -2.88 6.44 -28.84
C CYS A 247 -2.85 7.25 -30.14
N THR A 248 -1.75 7.93 -30.43
CA THR A 248 -1.58 8.70 -31.67
C THR A 248 -1.54 7.83 -32.93
N ALA A 249 -1.23 6.55 -32.80
CA ALA A 249 -1.15 5.62 -33.93
C ALA A 249 -2.49 4.95 -34.27
N CYS A 250 -3.28 4.52 -33.27
CA CYS A 250 -4.53 3.77 -33.51
C CYS A 250 -5.78 4.41 -32.90
N GLY A 251 -5.66 5.54 -32.20
CA GLY A 251 -6.80 6.25 -31.59
C GLY A 251 -7.35 5.64 -30.29
N SER A 252 -6.91 4.44 -29.88
CA SER A 252 -7.43 3.81 -28.66
C SER A 252 -7.12 4.62 -27.40
N CYS A 253 -8.16 4.91 -26.60
CA CYS A 253 -8.06 5.67 -25.36
C CYS A 253 -8.09 4.73 -24.15
N ASN A 254 -6.98 4.63 -23.41
CA ASN A 254 -6.86 3.72 -22.26
C ASN A 254 -5.81 4.23 -21.24
N TYR A 255 -5.67 3.54 -20.10
CA TYR A 255 -4.67 3.80 -19.06
C TYR A 255 -3.28 3.29 -19.46
N HIS A 256 -2.73 3.82 -20.55
CA HIS A 256 -1.47 3.29 -21.10
C HIS A 256 -0.24 3.61 -20.24
N CYS A 257 -0.34 4.53 -19.28
CA CYS A 257 0.74 4.80 -18.32
C CYS A 257 0.85 3.72 -17.23
N ILE A 258 -0.16 2.87 -17.07
CA ILE A 258 -0.09 1.71 -16.18
C ILE A 258 0.81 0.66 -16.82
N ARG A 259 1.77 0.18 -16.05
CA ARG A 259 2.69 -0.87 -16.49
C ARG A 259 2.03 -2.22 -16.32
N HIS A 260 1.99 -3.01 -17.39
CA HIS A 260 1.49 -4.38 -17.33
C HIS A 260 2.48 -5.28 -16.59
N LEU A 261 1.95 -6.18 -15.75
CA LEU A 261 2.77 -7.07 -14.92
C LEU A 261 3.56 -8.10 -15.73
N ASP A 262 3.11 -8.44 -16.94
CA ASP A 262 3.82 -9.33 -17.88
C ASP A 262 5.14 -8.74 -18.41
N GLU A 263 5.30 -7.40 -18.34
CA GLU A 263 6.54 -6.71 -18.66
C GLU A 263 7.59 -6.78 -17.53
N ILE A 264 7.29 -7.51 -16.45
CA ILE A 264 8.06 -7.51 -15.20
C ILE A 264 8.32 -8.95 -14.75
N THR A 265 9.54 -9.19 -14.30
CA THR A 265 9.89 -10.39 -13.52
C THR A 265 10.44 -9.96 -12.17
N VAL A 266 9.96 -10.58 -11.09
CA VAL A 266 10.47 -10.37 -9.74
C VAL A 266 11.33 -11.56 -9.35
N ALA A 267 12.57 -11.31 -8.95
CA ALA A 267 13.44 -12.36 -8.43
C ALA A 267 12.81 -12.98 -7.18
N LYS A 268 12.99 -14.29 -6.98
CA LYS A 268 12.61 -14.91 -5.70
C LYS A 268 13.41 -14.24 -4.58
N PHE A 269 12.71 -13.85 -3.52
CA PHE A 269 13.36 -13.26 -2.36
C PHE A 269 14.38 -14.26 -1.79
N GLN A 270 15.64 -13.84 -1.68
CA GLN A 270 16.68 -14.59 -1.00
C GLN A 270 17.00 -13.82 0.28
N ASN A 271 16.76 -14.45 1.42
CA ASN A 271 16.99 -13.82 2.71
C ASN A 271 18.49 -13.57 2.90
N GLN A 272 18.91 -12.29 2.80
CA GLN A 272 20.31 -11.89 2.93
C GLN A 272 20.83 -12.05 4.38
N ASN A 273 19.94 -12.26 5.36
CA ASN A 273 20.30 -12.50 6.76
C ASN A 273 20.80 -13.92 7.06
N LYS A 274 21.03 -14.77 6.04
CA LYS A 274 21.60 -16.13 6.19
C LYS A 274 23.11 -16.22 5.95
N LEU A 275 23.81 -15.09 5.83
CA LEU A 275 25.25 -15.04 5.53
C LEU A 275 26.07 -14.38 6.66
N GLU A 276 25.81 -14.72 7.92
CA GLU A 276 26.77 -14.51 9.01
C GLU A 276 26.63 -15.65 10.04
N VAL A 277 27.30 -16.78 9.77
CA VAL A 277 27.73 -17.78 10.78
C VAL A 277 29.14 -18.18 10.43
#